data_AF-A0A7J9AAJ3-F1
#
_entry.id   AF-A0A7J9AAJ3-F1
#
_cell.length_a   1.000
_cell.length_b   1.000
_cell.length_c   1.000
_cell.angle_alpha   90.00
_cell.angle_beta   90.00
_cell.angle_gamma   90.00
#
_symmetry.space_group_name_H-M   'P 1'
#
loop_
_entity.id
_entity.type
_entity.pdbx_description
1 polymer ?
#
loop_
_entity_poly.entity_id
_entity_poly.type
_entity_poly.pdbx_seq_one_letter_code
_entity_poly.pdbx_strand_id
1 'polypeptide(L)'
;MLCLSHVHRFSRPILHGLCTLGFAVRAIIKCTCRGDPDMVKSIFARFLLHVYPGEALTTEMWLEGLRVIYQVKVKERNRAVLSGYVDLHRLAASL
;
A
#
# COMPACT_ATOMS: atom_id res chain seq x y z
N MET A 1 -13.17 26.21 29.30
CA MET A 1 -13.81 25.20 30.16
C MET A 1 -14.79 24.41 29.27
N LEU A 2 -14.24 23.55 28.39
CA LEU A 2 -14.31 22.06 28.40
C LEU A 2 -15.76 21.56 28.35
N CYS A 3 -16.23 20.79 27.36
CA CYS A 3 -15.73 19.51 26.81
C CYS A 3 -16.05 19.39 25.32
N LEU A 4 -15.06 19.25 24.43
CA LEU A 4 -14.48 17.98 23.96
C LEU A 4 -15.51 17.01 23.39
N SER A 5 -15.84 17.28 22.13
CA SER A 5 -16.46 16.39 21.17
C SER A 5 -15.77 15.02 21.17
N HIS A 6 -16.59 14.00 21.09
CA HIS A 6 -16.27 12.58 21.04
C HIS A 6 -15.40 12.22 19.81
N VAL A 7 -14.12 12.57 19.84
CA VAL A 7 -13.17 12.29 18.75
C VAL A 7 -12.70 10.84 18.89
N HIS A 8 -13.26 10.00 18.02
CA HIS A 8 -12.77 8.70 17.55
C HIS A 8 -11.61 8.10 18.36
N ARG A 9 -11.96 7.06 19.12
CA ARG A 9 -11.14 6.22 20.00
C ARG A 9 -9.93 5.57 19.31
N PHE A 10 -8.94 6.38 18.92
CA PHE A 10 -7.63 5.93 18.46
C PHE A 10 -6.55 6.57 19.33
N SER A 11 -5.82 5.74 20.09
CA SER A 11 -4.86 6.18 21.11
C SER A 11 -3.61 6.88 20.56
N ARG A 12 -3.45 6.98 19.23
CA ARG A 12 -2.31 7.59 18.51
C ARG A 12 -2.79 8.15 17.16
N PRO A 13 -2.16 9.20 16.61
CA PRO A 13 -2.47 9.68 15.26
C PRO A 13 -2.28 8.53 14.27
N ILE A 14 -3.35 8.18 13.57
CA ILE A 14 -3.39 7.07 12.64
C ILE A 14 -2.61 7.49 11.40
N LEU A 15 -1.65 6.68 10.96
CA LEU A 15 -1.06 6.84 9.64
C LEU A 15 -2.16 6.56 8.62
N HIS A 16 -2.56 7.60 7.89
CA HIS A 16 -3.61 7.53 6.89
C HIS A 16 -3.25 6.40 5.92
N GLY A 17 -4.15 5.42 5.73
CA GLY A 17 -3.88 4.23 4.89
C GLY A 17 -3.35 4.60 3.50
N LEU A 18 -3.77 5.75 2.97
CA LEU A 18 -3.29 6.31 1.71
C LEU A 18 -1.77 6.54 1.65
N CYS A 19 -1.10 6.86 2.77
CA CYS A 19 0.35 7.00 2.81
C CYS A 19 1.04 5.65 2.58
N THR A 20 0.57 4.61 3.28
CA THR A 20 1.04 3.23 3.08
C THR A 20 0.78 2.74 1.66
N LEU A 21 -0.38 3.08 1.09
CA LEU A 21 -0.69 2.79 -0.30
C LEU A 21 0.29 3.47 -1.26
N GLY A 22 0.59 4.76 -1.05
CA GLY A 22 1.55 5.50 -1.87
C GLY A 22 2.95 4.87 -1.85
N PHE A 23 3.42 4.42 -0.67
CA PHE A 23 4.69 3.70 -0.57
C PHE A 23 4.67 2.37 -1.32
N ALA A 24 3.61 1.59 -1.20
CA ALA A 24 3.46 0.31 -1.88
C ALA A 24 3.43 0.49 -3.41
N VAL A 25 2.60 1.41 -3.91
CA VAL A 25 2.47 1.71 -5.35
C VAL A 25 3.79 2.24 -5.90
N ARG A 26 4.49 3.12 -5.18
CA ARG A 26 5.79 3.63 -5.61
C ARG A 26 6.84 2.53 -5.71
N ALA A 27 6.82 1.56 -4.78
CA ALA A 27 7.70 0.39 -4.85
C ALA A 27 7.39 -0.46 -6.09
N ILE A 28 6.10 -0.71 -6.35
CA ILE A 28 5.64 -1.45 -7.53
C ILE A 28 6.07 -0.75 -8.82
N ILE A 29 5.79 0.55 -9.00
CA ILE A 29 6.19 1.29 -10.20
C ILE A 29 7.71 1.25 -10.40
N LYS A 30 8.49 1.37 -9.32
CA LYS A 30 9.95 1.31 -9.40
C LYS A 30 10.44 -0.07 -9.86
N CYS A 31 9.83 -1.15 -9.35
CA CYS A 31 10.27 -2.51 -9.64
C CYS A 31 9.72 -3.04 -10.97
N THR A 32 8.45 -2.79 -11.28
CA THR A 32 7.75 -3.38 -12.43
C THR A 32 7.73 -2.45 -13.64
N CYS A 33 7.64 -1.13 -13.43
CA CYS A 33 7.51 -0.15 -14.51
C CYS A 33 8.80 0.65 -14.76
N ARG A 34 9.93 0.26 -14.14
CA ARG A 34 11.22 0.97 -14.19
C ARG A 34 11.10 2.48 -13.85
N GLY A 35 10.11 2.86 -13.05
CA GLY A 35 9.85 4.25 -12.68
C GLY A 35 8.91 5.02 -13.61
N ASP A 36 8.34 4.39 -14.64
CA ASP A 36 7.34 5.00 -15.54
C ASP A 36 5.92 4.86 -14.95
N PRO A 37 5.31 5.94 -14.45
CA PRO A 37 3.97 5.88 -13.87
C PRO A 37 2.85 5.74 -14.91
N ASP A 38 3.12 6.07 -16.19
CA ASP A 38 2.12 6.04 -17.27
C ASP A 38 1.72 4.59 -17.64
N MET A 39 2.55 3.61 -17.23
CA MET A 39 2.24 2.20 -17.38
C MET A 39 1.13 1.70 -16.46
N VAL A 40 0.78 2.44 -15.41
CA VAL A 40 -0.25 2.03 -14.43
C VAL A 40 -1.63 2.43 -14.95
N LYS A 41 -2.51 1.44 -15.14
CA LYS A 41 -3.88 1.65 -15.59
C LYS A 41 -4.83 1.93 -14.43
N SER A 42 -4.80 1.08 -13.42
CA SER A 42 -5.67 1.19 -12.25
C SER A 42 -5.02 0.57 -11.02
N ILE A 43 -5.27 1.18 -9.86
CA ILE A 43 -4.78 0.71 -8.58
C ILE A 43 -5.99 0.35 -7.73
N PHE A 44 -6.04 -0.89 -7.27
CA PHE A 44 -7.03 -1.36 -6.31
C PHE A 44 -6.36 -1.68 -5.00
N ALA A 45 -6.90 -1.15 -3.91
CA ALA A 45 -6.36 -1.34 -2.57
C ALA A 45 -7.48 -1.57 -1.55
N ARG A 46 -7.28 -2.56 -0.67
CA ARG A 46 -8.14 -2.88 0.45
C ARG A 46 -7.36 -2.72 1.75
N PHE A 47 -7.77 -1.73 2.54
CA PHE A 47 -7.24 -1.50 3.88
C PHE A 47 -7.87 -2.50 4.85
N LEU A 48 -7.04 -3.36 5.44
CA LEU A 48 -7.48 -4.41 6.37
C LEU A 48 -7.33 -3.96 7.82
N LEU A 49 -6.22 -3.29 8.15
CA LEU A 49 -5.85 -2.92 9.51
C LEU A 49 -5.13 -1.56 9.53
N HIS A 50 -5.15 -0.92 10.69
CA HIS A 50 -4.42 0.33 10.91
C HIS A 50 -2.91 0.08 11.10
N VAL A 51 -2.12 1.02 10.61
CA VAL A 51 -0.65 1.08 10.78
C VAL A 51 -0.32 2.21 11.75
N TYR A 52 0.63 1.96 12.64
CA TYR A 52 1.17 2.97 13.55
C TYR A 52 2.48 3.55 13.00
N PRO A 53 2.78 4.83 13.29
CA PRO A 53 4.08 5.42 12.94
C PRO A 53 5.21 4.71 13.66
N GLY A 54 6.28 4.40 12.92
CA GLY A 54 7.45 3.68 13.41
C GLY A 54 7.45 2.18 13.10
N GLU A 55 6.33 1.62 12.66
CA GLU A 55 6.27 0.20 12.29
C GLU A 55 6.95 -0.06 10.94
N ALA A 56 7.74 -1.13 10.86
CA ALA A 56 8.35 -1.56 9.62
C ALA A 56 7.33 -2.28 8.71
N LEU A 57 7.18 -1.79 7.49
CA LEU A 57 6.28 -2.36 6.48
C LEU A 57 7.06 -3.13 5.42
N THR A 58 6.63 -4.35 5.14
CA THR A 58 7.15 -5.17 4.05
C THR A 58 6.10 -5.22 2.95
N THR A 59 6.48 -4.84 1.72
CA THR A 59 5.61 -4.96 0.54
C THR A 59 6.04 -6.18 -0.26
N GLU A 60 5.13 -7.14 -0.39
CA GLU A 60 5.26 -8.30 -1.27
C GLU A 60 4.43 -8.04 -2.53
N MET A 61 4.96 -8.41 -3.69
CA MET A 61 4.28 -8.23 -4.96
C MET A 61 4.53 -9.45 -5.85
N TRP A 62 3.52 -9.83 -6.61
CA TRP A 62 3.52 -10.95 -7.54
C TRP A 62 3.02 -10.45 -8.89
N LEU A 63 3.74 -10.80 -9.96
CA LEU A 63 3.39 -10.42 -11.31
C LEU A 63 2.59 -11.53 -11.98
N GLU A 64 1.35 -11.24 -12.34
CA GLU A 64 0.41 -12.12 -13.04
C GLU A 64 0.04 -11.49 -14.39
N GLY A 65 0.93 -11.66 -15.38
CA GLY A 65 0.76 -11.03 -16.70
C GLY A 65 0.72 -9.50 -16.59
N LEU A 66 -0.40 -8.88 -17.00
CA LEU A 66 -0.59 -7.42 -16.93
C LEU A 66 -1.09 -6.93 -15.55
N ARG A 67 -1.18 -7.80 -14.54
CA ARG A 67 -1.65 -7.46 -13.21
C ARG A 67 -0.56 -7.73 -12.17
N VAL A 68 -0.27 -6.76 -11.31
CA VAL A 68 0.60 -6.92 -10.16
C VAL A 68 -0.27 -7.06 -8.91
N ILE A 69 -0.31 -8.24 -8.32
CA ILE A 69 -0.96 -8.45 -7.03
C ILE A 69 0.04 -8.04 -5.96
N TYR A 70 -0.40 -7.31 -4.93
CA TYR A 70 0.48 -6.89 -3.85
C TYR A 70 -0.17 -7.00 -2.48
N GLN A 71 0.68 -7.18 -1.48
CA GLN A 71 0.31 -7.24 -0.07
C GLN A 71 1.34 -6.51 0.77
N VAL A 72 0.87 -5.70 1.72
CA VAL A 72 1.74 -5.04 2.70
C VAL A 72 1.49 -5.68 4.06
N LYS A 73 2.56 -6.14 4.69
CA LYS A 73 2.58 -6.70 6.03
C LYS A 73 3.37 -5.81 6.98
N VAL A 74 2.93 -5.74 8.23
CA VAL A 74 3.74 -5.17 9.31
C VAL A 74 4.71 -6.24 9.79
N LYS A 75 6.02 -5.96 9.74
CA LYS A 75 7.07 -6.91 10.09
C LYS A 75 6.99 -7.37 11.55
N GLU A 76 6.71 -6.44 12.47
CA GLU A 76 6.60 -6.74 13.91
C GLU A 76 5.42 -7.64 14.26
N ARG A 77 4.30 -7.50 13.54
CA ARG A 77 3.04 -8.21 13.84
C ARG A 77 2.79 -9.40 12.92
N ASN A 78 3.53 -9.50 11.81
CA ASN A 78 3.32 -10.46 10.73
C ASN A 78 1.85 -10.50 10.24
N ARG A 79 1.18 -9.33 10.23
CA ARG A 79 -0.21 -9.19 9.77
C ARG A 79 -0.26 -8.35 8.50
N ALA A 80 -1.10 -8.76 7.57
CA ALA A 80 -1.41 -7.98 6.38
C ALA A 80 -2.27 -6.77 6.75
N VAL A 81 -1.78 -5.58 6.40
CA VAL A 81 -2.46 -4.30 6.66
C VAL A 81 -3.11 -3.75 5.40
N LEU A 82 -2.54 -4.07 4.24
CA LEU A 82 -3.02 -3.66 2.92
C LEU A 82 -2.94 -4.87 1.98
N SER A 83 -3.96 -5.09 1.18
CA SER A 83 -3.90 -6.00 0.04
C SER A 83 -4.54 -5.35 -1.18
N GLY A 84 -4.05 -5.68 -2.37
CA GLY A 84 -4.52 -5.02 -3.57
C GLY A 84 -3.94 -5.61 -4.84
N TYR A 85 -4.29 -4.97 -5.95
CA TYR A 85 -3.67 -5.25 -7.24
C TYR A 85 -3.54 -3.96 -8.05
N VAL A 86 -2.55 -3.93 -8.93
CA VAL A 86 -2.31 -2.85 -9.89
C VAL A 86 -2.43 -3.46 -11.28
N ASP A 87 -3.34 -2.95 -12.09
CA ASP A 87 -3.40 -3.32 -13.51
C ASP A 87 -2.48 -2.39 -14.31
N LEU A 88 -1.75 -2.97 -15.25
CA LEU A 88 -0.81 -2.29 -16.12
C LEU A 88 -1.36 -2.22 -17.55
N HIS A 89 -1.07 -1.12 -18.26
CA HIS A 89 -1.38 -0.98 -19.68
C HIS A 89 -0.52 -1.92 -20.54
N ARG A 90 0.75 -2.07 -20.15
CA ARG A 90 1.73 -2.93 -20.80
C ARG A 90 2.74 -3.42 -19.75
N LEU A 91 3.29 -4.59 -19.98
CA LEU A 91 4.47 -5.05 -19.26
C LEU A 91 5.67 -4.22 -19.71
N ALA A 92 6.52 -3.78 -18.78
CA ALA A 92 7.86 -3.36 -19.15
C ALA A 92 8.56 -4.58 -19.76
N ALA A 93 8.92 -4.48 -21.04
CA ALA A 93 9.51 -5.59 -21.76
C ALA A 93 10.78 -6.10 -21.03
N SER A 94 10.75 -7.41 -20.78
CA SER A 94 11.87 -8.31 -20.48
C SER A 94 12.54 -8.19 -19.10
N LEU A 95 12.27 -9.20 -18.26
CA LEU A 95 13.34 -10.03 -17.70
C LEU A 95 13.69 -11.10 -18.74
#